data_AF-A0A956A766-F1
#
_entry.id   AF-A0A956A766-F1
#
_cell.length_a   1.000
_cell.length_b   1.000
_cell.length_c   1.000
_cell.angle_alpha   90.00
_cell.angle_beta   90.00
_cell.angle_gamma   90.00
#
_symmetry.space_group_name_H-M   'P 1'
#
loop_
_entity.id
_entity.type
_entity.pdbx_description
1 polymer ?
#
loop_
_entity_poly.entity_id
_entity_poly.type
_entity_poly.pdbx_seq_one_letter_code
_entity_poly.pdbx_strand_id
1 'polypeptide(L)'
;MKPHVLVSSLAPALTALGLALVVALGGCGGGGKVLSPDDAPAPAARPEPAAPDAIRDFKGELVDADTPFMIDDLDRGVRGLEVVIHVDKVTTTTWSPGGGRPDEVEGTATIIVKRGVDEKSIRVREGMDATALGVRVAVLDADVRYDDDRMLWLPTAKIQVSKAPPAGE
;
A
#
# COMPACT_ATOMS: atom_id res chain seq x y z
N MET A 1 -43.02 -31.03 10.57
CA MET A 1 -42.71 -31.42 11.96
C MET A 1 -42.72 -30.17 12.85
N LYS A 2 -42.70 -30.33 14.18
CA LYS A 2 -42.65 -29.25 15.20
C LYS A 2 -41.26 -28.56 15.26
N PRO A 3 -41.07 -27.41 15.97
CA PRO A 3 -41.96 -26.23 16.20
C PRO A 3 -41.20 -24.86 16.12
N HIS A 4 -41.84 -23.76 16.55
CA HIS A 4 -41.21 -22.44 16.78
C HIS A 4 -40.47 -22.31 18.13
N VAL A 5 -39.35 -21.55 18.14
CA VAL A 5 -38.72 -20.76 19.26
C VAL A 5 -37.83 -19.70 18.56
N LEU A 6 -37.85 -18.35 18.72
CA LEU A 6 -38.51 -17.34 19.58
C LEU A 6 -37.74 -16.92 20.88
N VAL A 7 -37.65 -15.59 21.13
CA VAL A 7 -36.96 -14.88 22.26
C VAL A 7 -35.41 -14.84 22.08
N SER A 8 -34.65 -13.72 22.07
CA SER A 8 -34.69 -12.33 22.60
C SER A 8 -34.06 -12.12 24.01
N SER A 9 -33.67 -10.87 24.32
CA SER A 9 -33.34 -10.31 25.64
C SER A 9 -31.89 -10.32 26.18
N LEU A 10 -31.63 -9.33 27.07
CA LEU A 10 -30.60 -9.19 28.12
C LEU A 10 -29.11 -8.92 27.78
N ALA A 11 -28.75 -7.63 27.90
CA ALA A 11 -27.57 -7.15 28.66
C ALA A 11 -27.90 -7.19 30.19
N PRO A 12 -27.04 -6.82 31.19
CA PRO A 12 -25.79 -6.04 31.11
C PRO A 12 -24.63 -6.42 32.09
N ALA A 13 -23.55 -5.63 32.02
CA ALA A 13 -22.60 -5.18 33.05
C ALA A 13 -22.31 -5.98 34.36
N LEU A 14 -21.01 -6.21 34.62
CA LEU A 14 -20.33 -6.10 35.94
C LEU A 14 -18.96 -5.39 35.70
N THR A 15 -18.42 -4.42 36.45
CA THR A 15 -17.97 -4.33 37.88
C THR A 15 -16.90 -5.38 38.29
N ALA A 16 -15.84 -5.10 39.07
CA ALA A 16 -15.47 -3.89 39.83
C ALA A 16 -13.96 -3.81 40.20
N LEU A 17 -13.56 -2.66 40.77
CA LEU A 17 -12.49 -2.41 41.77
C LEU A 17 -11.00 -2.80 41.52
N GLY A 18 -10.12 -1.85 41.87
CA GLY A 18 -8.69 -2.06 42.13
C GLY A 18 -8.07 -0.81 42.76
N LEU A 19 -8.06 -0.73 44.10
CA LEU A 19 -7.69 0.50 44.85
C LEU A 19 -6.16 0.62 45.05
N ALA A 20 -5.68 1.85 45.25
CA ALA A 20 -4.26 2.17 45.38
C ALA A 20 -3.66 1.79 46.76
N LEU A 21 -2.32 1.69 46.79
CA LEU A 21 -1.50 1.71 48.01
C LEU A 21 -0.34 2.72 47.83
N VAL A 22 0.05 3.40 48.91
CA VAL A 22 1.01 4.53 48.94
C VAL A 22 1.83 4.43 50.25
N VAL A 23 2.92 5.21 50.39
CA VAL A 23 3.70 5.46 51.65
C VAL A 23 4.70 4.31 51.97
N ALA A 24 6.00 4.51 52.31
CA ALA A 24 6.79 5.73 52.56
C ALA A 24 8.34 5.58 52.49
N LEU A 25 9.00 6.74 52.35
CA LEU A 25 10.23 7.25 53.02
C LEU A 25 11.62 6.57 52.91
N GLY A 26 12.57 7.41 52.48
CA GLY A 26 14.00 7.41 52.82
C GLY A 26 14.80 8.33 51.87
N GLY A 27 15.69 9.23 52.28
CA GLY A 27 16.00 9.73 53.63
C GLY A 27 17.25 10.64 53.62
N CYS A 28 17.11 11.91 54.04
CA CYS A 28 18.15 12.91 54.37
C CYS A 28 19.33 13.19 53.40
N GLY A 29 19.48 14.48 53.04
CA GLY A 29 20.80 15.13 52.96
C GLY A 29 21.19 15.77 51.62
N GLY A 30 21.83 16.94 51.68
CA GLY A 30 22.45 17.63 50.55
C GLY A 30 21.76 18.94 50.16
N GLY A 31 22.42 20.08 50.39
CA GLY A 31 21.98 21.37 49.88
C GLY A 31 22.32 21.52 48.40
N GLY A 32 21.31 21.72 47.56
CA GLY A 32 21.44 22.00 46.13
C GLY A 32 20.46 23.10 45.71
N LYS A 33 20.75 23.79 44.62
CA LYS A 33 19.87 24.86 44.10
C LYS A 33 18.50 24.28 43.75
N VAL A 34 17.44 25.05 43.99
CA VAL A 34 16.16 24.83 43.31
C VAL A 34 16.40 25.08 41.83
N LEU A 35 16.52 24.02 41.05
CA LEU A 35 16.44 24.09 39.60
C LEU A 35 15.00 24.42 39.23
N SER A 36 14.80 25.38 38.33
CA SER A 36 13.49 25.65 37.76
C SER A 36 13.01 24.41 36.99
N PRO A 37 11.71 24.11 36.94
CA PRO A 37 11.19 23.01 36.12
C PRO A 37 11.59 23.09 34.64
N ASP A 38 11.86 24.31 34.16
CA ASP A 38 12.28 24.64 32.80
C ASP A 38 13.74 24.24 32.45
N ASP A 39 14.61 23.95 33.44
CA ASP A 39 15.99 23.50 33.23
C ASP A 39 16.10 21.97 32.99
N ALA A 40 14.98 21.28 32.79
CA ALA A 40 14.99 19.88 32.36
C ALA A 40 15.43 19.79 30.88
N PRO A 41 16.51 19.03 30.55
CA PRO A 41 16.89 18.83 29.16
C PRO A 41 15.74 18.16 28.41
N ALA A 42 15.37 18.72 27.25
CA ALA A 42 14.25 18.24 26.46
C ALA A 42 14.37 16.71 26.25
N PRO A 43 13.31 15.94 26.57
CA PRO A 43 13.40 14.48 26.57
C PRO A 43 13.81 14.02 25.17
N ALA A 44 14.92 13.29 25.10
CA ALA A 44 15.52 12.85 23.83
C ALA A 44 14.43 12.24 22.94
N ALA A 45 14.29 12.77 21.73
CA ALA A 45 13.26 12.34 20.80
C ALA A 45 13.35 10.81 20.66
N ARG A 46 12.26 10.12 20.98
CA ARG A 46 12.19 8.67 20.77
C ARG A 46 12.43 8.45 19.28
N PRO A 47 13.28 7.48 18.88
CA PRO A 47 13.42 7.14 17.47
C PRO A 47 12.02 6.92 16.89
N GLU A 48 11.67 7.70 15.87
CA GLU A 48 10.40 7.46 15.17
C GLU A 48 10.44 6.02 14.63
N PRO A 49 9.33 5.27 14.75
CA PRO A 49 9.28 3.92 14.19
C PRO A 49 9.59 4.04 12.70
N ALA A 50 10.57 3.28 12.22
CA ALA A 50 10.96 3.29 10.81
C ALA A 50 9.70 3.13 9.95
N ALA A 51 9.55 4.01 8.96
CA ALA A 51 8.35 4.10 8.14
C ALA A 51 7.97 2.70 7.61
N PRO A 52 6.68 2.34 7.60
CA PRO A 52 6.25 1.03 7.15
C PRO A 52 6.75 0.81 5.72
N ASP A 53 7.55 -0.25 5.53
CA ASP A 53 8.02 -0.66 4.21
C ASP A 53 6.97 -1.56 3.57
N ALA A 54 6.57 -1.23 2.34
CA ALA A 54 5.63 -2.05 1.57
C ALA A 54 6.16 -3.46 1.32
N ILE A 55 7.47 -3.66 1.22
CA ILE A 55 8.12 -4.94 0.91
C ILE A 55 8.22 -5.85 2.13
N ARG A 56 8.63 -5.34 3.30
CA ARG A 56 8.76 -6.09 4.56
C ARG A 56 7.50 -6.90 4.90
N ASP A 57 6.34 -6.26 4.76
CA ASP A 57 5.08 -6.85 5.19
C ASP A 57 4.40 -7.62 4.04
N PHE A 58 4.74 -7.34 2.78
CA PHE A 58 4.31 -8.08 1.57
C PHE A 58 4.85 -9.52 1.49
N LYS A 59 4.11 -10.40 0.81
CA LYS A 59 4.35 -11.86 0.79
C LYS A 59 4.19 -12.52 -0.60
N GLY A 60 4.01 -11.73 -1.66
CA GLY A 60 3.96 -12.22 -3.04
C GLY A 60 5.35 -12.28 -3.70
N GLU A 61 5.39 -12.28 -5.03
CA GLU A 61 6.63 -12.30 -5.79
C GLU A 61 7.38 -10.96 -5.71
N LEU A 62 8.70 -11.03 -5.53
CA LEU A 62 9.61 -9.89 -5.59
C LEU A 62 10.38 -9.89 -6.92
N VAL A 63 10.26 -8.80 -7.65
CA VAL A 63 10.93 -8.54 -8.94
C VAL A 63 11.93 -7.39 -8.78
N ASP A 64 12.95 -7.35 -9.64
CA ASP A 64 13.99 -6.33 -9.57
C ASP A 64 13.59 -5.05 -10.33
N ALA A 65 13.97 -3.88 -9.79
CA ALA A 65 13.77 -2.61 -10.45
C ALA A 65 14.43 -2.55 -11.84
N ASP A 66 13.91 -1.67 -12.70
CA ASP A 66 14.35 -1.45 -14.08
C ASP A 66 14.25 -2.68 -15.00
N THR A 67 13.80 -3.83 -14.50
CA THR A 67 13.47 -5.03 -15.28
C THR A 67 11.98 -4.99 -15.67
N PRO A 68 11.59 -5.28 -16.93
CA PRO A 68 10.19 -5.47 -17.29
C PRO A 68 9.61 -6.81 -16.80
N PHE A 69 8.39 -6.80 -16.29
CA PHE A 69 7.67 -7.99 -15.85
C PHE A 69 6.17 -7.89 -16.19
N MET A 70 5.48 -9.03 -16.17
CA MET A 70 4.01 -9.05 -16.24
C MET A 70 3.44 -8.81 -14.84
N ILE A 71 2.36 -8.04 -14.75
CA ILE A 71 1.44 -8.12 -13.63
C ILE A 71 0.05 -8.51 -14.12
N ASP A 72 -0.57 -9.39 -13.35
CA ASP A 72 -1.94 -9.89 -13.42
C ASP A 72 -2.66 -9.44 -12.14
N ASP A 73 -3.69 -10.16 -11.68
CA ASP A 73 -4.43 -9.79 -10.46
C ASP A 73 -3.66 -10.06 -9.15
N LEU A 74 -2.39 -10.50 -9.24
CA LEU A 74 -1.50 -10.66 -8.10
C LEU A 74 -0.54 -9.49 -7.98
N ASP A 75 -0.61 -8.79 -6.84
CA ASP A 75 0.37 -7.78 -6.42
C ASP A 75 1.81 -8.29 -6.55
N ARG A 76 2.70 -7.48 -7.15
CA ARG A 76 4.15 -7.74 -7.24
C ARG A 76 4.92 -6.65 -6.47
N GLY A 77 5.97 -7.04 -5.75
CA GLY A 77 6.83 -6.11 -5.00
C GLY A 77 8.14 -5.83 -5.75
N VAL A 78 8.55 -4.55 -5.84
CA VAL A 78 9.74 -4.14 -6.59
C VAL A 78 10.92 -3.87 -5.65
N ARG A 79 11.96 -4.72 -5.75
CA ARG A 79 13.19 -4.60 -4.94
C ARG A 79 13.94 -3.31 -5.27
N GLY A 80 14.58 -2.71 -4.27
CA GLY A 80 15.37 -1.48 -4.41
C GLY A 80 14.56 -0.18 -4.57
N LEU A 81 13.25 -0.27 -4.81
CA LEU A 81 12.34 0.88 -4.85
C LEU A 81 11.32 0.91 -3.71
N GLU A 82 11.15 -0.19 -2.97
CA GLU A 82 10.29 -0.33 -1.79
C GLU A 82 8.82 0.03 -2.09
N VAL A 83 8.30 -0.55 -3.18
CA VAL A 83 6.89 -0.40 -3.62
C VAL A 83 6.26 -1.73 -3.98
N VAL A 84 4.95 -1.85 -3.77
CA VAL A 84 4.12 -2.94 -4.27
C VAL A 84 3.15 -2.38 -5.31
N ILE A 85 2.89 -3.11 -6.39
CA ILE A 85 2.05 -2.66 -7.50
C ILE A 85 1.07 -3.73 -7.98
N HIS A 86 -0.07 -3.28 -8.53
CA HIS A 86 -1.21 -4.10 -8.93
C HIS A 86 -1.91 -3.48 -10.16
N VAL A 87 -2.50 -4.30 -11.05
CA VAL A 87 -3.33 -3.79 -12.17
C VAL A 87 -4.81 -4.01 -11.84
N ASP A 88 -5.49 -2.91 -11.48
CA ASP A 88 -6.92 -2.91 -11.12
C ASP A 88 -7.80 -3.16 -12.35
N LYS A 89 -7.40 -2.61 -13.50
CA LYS A 89 -8.19 -2.66 -14.73
C LYS A 89 -7.34 -2.43 -15.97
N VAL A 90 -7.74 -3.04 -17.09
CA VAL A 90 -7.36 -2.62 -18.43
C VAL A 90 -8.62 -2.28 -19.23
N THR A 91 -8.51 -1.30 -20.13
CA THR A 91 -9.50 -0.98 -21.17
C THR A 91 -8.77 -0.94 -22.51
N THR A 92 -9.10 -1.88 -23.40
CA THR A 92 -8.63 -1.92 -24.79
C THR A 92 -9.65 -1.24 -25.71
N THR A 93 -9.22 -0.31 -26.56
CA THR A 93 -10.09 0.36 -27.56
C THR A 93 -9.59 0.14 -28.97
N THR A 94 -10.40 -0.52 -29.81
CA THR A 94 -10.08 -0.87 -31.19
C THR A 94 -10.48 0.25 -32.15
N TRP A 95 -9.55 0.79 -32.96
CA TRP A 95 -9.81 1.87 -33.92
C TRP A 95 -9.38 1.53 -35.36
N SER A 96 -10.33 1.59 -36.29
CA SER A 96 -10.10 1.37 -37.72
C SER A 96 -9.81 2.68 -38.48
N PRO A 97 -8.58 2.93 -38.96
CA PRO A 97 -8.31 3.98 -39.94
C PRO A 97 -8.88 3.62 -41.33
N GLY A 98 -10.17 3.90 -41.53
CA GLY A 98 -10.71 4.19 -42.88
C GLY A 98 -10.61 3.07 -43.94
N GLY A 99 -11.00 1.84 -43.61
CA GLY A 99 -11.45 0.87 -44.63
C GLY A 99 -10.42 -0.15 -45.15
N GLY A 100 -9.28 -0.36 -44.47
CA GLY A 100 -8.40 -1.48 -44.81
C GLY A 100 -7.25 -1.73 -43.84
N ARG A 101 -6.95 -3.02 -43.62
CA ARG A 101 -6.08 -3.58 -42.56
C ARG A 101 -6.62 -3.42 -41.13
N PRO A 102 -6.22 -4.32 -40.21
CA PRO A 102 -6.77 -4.36 -38.85
C PRO A 102 -6.32 -3.17 -38.02
N ASP A 103 -7.19 -2.89 -37.08
CA ASP A 103 -7.26 -1.72 -36.22
C ASP A 103 -6.11 -1.63 -35.21
N GLU A 104 -5.69 -0.41 -34.90
CA GLU A 104 -4.78 -0.17 -33.77
C GLU A 104 -5.59 -0.29 -32.47
N VAL A 105 -5.04 -1.00 -31.49
CA VAL A 105 -5.70 -1.27 -30.20
C VAL A 105 -5.05 -0.41 -29.13
N GLU A 106 -5.75 0.64 -28.68
CA GLU A 106 -5.30 1.47 -27.57
C GLU A 106 -5.52 0.71 -26.25
N GLY A 107 -4.48 0.04 -25.75
CA GLY A 107 -4.42 -0.49 -24.39
C GLY A 107 -4.27 0.63 -23.36
N THR A 108 -5.10 0.63 -22.31
CA THR A 108 -4.95 1.54 -21.16
C THR A 108 -5.12 0.79 -19.84
N ALA A 109 -4.08 0.79 -19.01
CA ALA A 109 -4.08 0.18 -17.69
C ALA A 109 -4.35 1.18 -16.56
N THR A 110 -5.03 0.73 -15.51
CA THR A 110 -5.09 1.37 -14.19
C THR A 110 -4.14 0.61 -13.26
N ILE A 111 -3.04 1.24 -12.88
CA ILE A 111 -2.05 0.66 -11.96
C ILE A 111 -2.24 1.29 -10.58
N ILE A 112 -2.30 0.46 -9.54
CA ILE A 112 -2.22 0.89 -8.15
C ILE A 112 -0.76 0.74 -7.69
N VAL A 113 -0.19 1.82 -7.14
CA VAL A 113 1.17 1.85 -6.56
C VAL A 113 1.05 2.08 -5.06
N LYS A 114 1.69 1.21 -4.25
CA LYS A 114 1.66 1.23 -2.78
C LYS A 114 3.09 1.44 -2.24
N ARG A 115 3.26 2.40 -1.34
CA ARG A 115 4.51 2.66 -0.59
C ARG A 115 4.18 2.83 0.90
N GLY A 116 4.50 1.82 1.71
CA GLY A 116 4.12 1.80 3.12
C GLY A 116 2.60 1.87 3.32
N VAL A 117 2.12 2.98 3.88
CA VAL A 117 0.69 3.28 4.04
C VAL A 117 0.10 4.13 2.92
N ASP A 118 0.93 4.70 2.04
CA ASP A 118 0.46 5.52 0.93
C ASP A 118 0.10 4.64 -0.27
N GLU A 119 -1.09 4.86 -0.83
CA GLU A 119 -1.56 4.22 -2.06
C GLU A 119 -1.92 5.28 -3.10
N LYS A 120 -1.54 5.03 -4.36
CA LYS A 120 -1.87 5.89 -5.49
C LYS A 120 -2.23 5.08 -6.73
N SER A 121 -3.49 5.21 -7.16
CA SER A 121 -3.91 4.80 -8.51
C SER A 121 -3.43 5.82 -9.56
N ILE A 122 -2.91 5.30 -10.67
CA ILE A 122 -2.57 6.01 -11.90
C ILE A 122 -3.17 5.29 -13.11
N ARG A 123 -3.57 6.03 -14.13
CA ARG A 123 -4.07 5.48 -15.40
C ARG A 123 -3.07 5.82 -16.50
N VAL A 124 -2.54 4.80 -17.17
CA VAL A 124 -1.42 4.90 -18.12
C VAL A 124 -1.77 4.12 -19.38
N ARG A 125 -1.44 4.68 -20.54
CA ARG A 125 -1.60 4.03 -21.85
C ARG A 125 -0.41 3.13 -22.15
N GLU A 126 -0.64 2.14 -22.99
CA GLU A 126 0.43 1.38 -23.62
C GLU A 126 1.41 2.31 -24.37
N GLY A 127 2.70 1.98 -24.31
CA GLY A 127 3.78 2.80 -24.84
C GLY A 127 4.06 4.09 -24.07
N MET A 128 3.37 4.34 -22.96
CA MET A 128 3.53 5.53 -22.12
C MET A 128 3.94 5.18 -20.68
N ASP A 129 4.34 6.19 -19.92
CA ASP A 129 4.65 6.07 -18.50
C ASP A 129 4.01 7.18 -17.67
N ALA A 130 3.95 6.95 -16.36
CA ALA A 130 3.58 7.97 -15.38
C ALA A 130 4.37 7.79 -14.08
N THR A 131 4.44 8.86 -13.28
CA THR A 131 5.13 8.86 -11.98
C THR A 131 4.14 8.93 -10.81
N ALA A 132 4.34 8.06 -9.81
CA ALA A 132 3.59 8.03 -8.55
C ALA A 132 4.49 7.60 -7.40
N LEU A 133 4.32 8.17 -6.20
CA LEU A 133 5.04 7.79 -4.97
C LEU A 133 6.58 7.62 -5.14
N GLY A 134 7.19 8.48 -5.97
CA GLY A 134 8.64 8.48 -6.25
C GLY A 134 9.14 7.39 -7.21
N VAL A 135 8.25 6.60 -7.82
CA VAL A 135 8.59 5.66 -8.90
C VAL A 135 7.93 6.06 -10.22
N ARG A 136 8.58 5.69 -11.32
CA ARG A 136 8.05 5.79 -12.68
C ARG A 136 7.60 4.39 -13.11
N VAL A 137 6.38 4.29 -13.63
CA VAL A 137 5.79 3.06 -14.13
C VAL A 137 5.53 3.25 -15.62
N ALA A 138 6.28 2.51 -16.45
CA ALA A 138 6.06 2.44 -17.89
C ALA A 138 5.19 1.22 -18.23
N VAL A 139 4.15 1.42 -19.04
CA VAL A 139 3.29 0.34 -19.54
C VAL A 139 3.71 -0.01 -20.95
N LEU A 140 4.22 -1.23 -21.13
CA LEU A 140 4.79 -1.72 -22.39
C LEU A 140 3.78 -2.47 -23.26
N ASP A 141 2.75 -3.05 -22.63
CA ASP A 141 1.69 -3.86 -23.22
C ASP A 141 0.53 -3.93 -22.19
N ALA A 142 -0.73 -3.76 -22.62
CA ALA A 142 -1.89 -3.74 -21.72
C ALA A 142 -3.14 -4.40 -22.34
N ASP A 143 -3.42 -5.64 -21.92
CA ASP A 143 -4.47 -6.51 -22.46
C ASP A 143 -5.40 -7.08 -21.36
N VAL A 144 -6.46 -7.77 -21.76
CA VAL A 144 -7.40 -8.47 -20.86
C VAL A 144 -7.43 -9.96 -21.21
N ARG A 145 -6.82 -10.80 -20.37
CA ARG A 145 -6.72 -12.25 -20.59
C ARG A 145 -7.89 -12.99 -19.95
N TYR A 146 -8.51 -13.95 -20.66
CA TYR A 146 -9.46 -14.87 -20.03
C TYR A 146 -8.71 -15.90 -19.16
N ASP A 147 -9.23 -16.16 -17.97
CA ASP A 147 -8.74 -17.16 -17.03
C ASP A 147 -9.79 -18.28 -16.89
N ASP A 148 -9.49 -19.46 -17.45
CA ASP A 148 -10.44 -20.57 -17.53
C ASP A 148 -10.79 -21.15 -16.15
N ASP A 149 -9.82 -21.27 -15.24
CA ASP A 149 -10.01 -21.84 -13.89
C ASP A 149 -10.95 -20.98 -13.05
N ARG A 150 -10.91 -19.65 -13.24
CA ARG A 150 -11.76 -18.67 -12.53
C ARG A 150 -12.95 -18.22 -13.37
N MET A 151 -13.05 -18.67 -14.62
CA MET A 151 -14.07 -18.36 -15.63
C MET A 151 -14.28 -16.86 -15.88
N LEU A 152 -13.24 -16.03 -15.74
CA LEU A 152 -13.35 -14.57 -15.76
C LEU A 152 -12.22 -13.88 -16.53
N TRP A 153 -12.47 -12.64 -16.94
CA TRP A 153 -11.50 -11.80 -17.66
C TRP A 153 -10.63 -11.05 -16.66
N LEU A 154 -9.33 -11.34 -16.65
CA LEU A 154 -8.33 -10.68 -15.80
C LEU A 154 -7.67 -9.52 -16.56
N PRO A 155 -7.48 -8.35 -15.92
CA PRO A 155 -6.59 -7.33 -16.45
C PRO A 155 -5.14 -7.83 -16.38
N THR A 156 -4.36 -7.57 -17.43
CA THR A 156 -2.95 -7.95 -17.50
C THR A 156 -2.13 -6.83 -18.13
N ALA A 157 -0.99 -6.48 -17.54
CA ALA A 157 -0.12 -5.45 -18.09
C ALA A 157 1.35 -5.87 -17.98
N LYS A 158 2.10 -5.71 -19.08
CA LYS A 158 3.56 -5.75 -19.02
C LYS A 158 4.06 -4.37 -18.65
N ILE A 159 4.79 -4.27 -17.55
CA ILE A 159 5.25 -2.98 -17.04
C ILE A 159 6.72 -3.04 -16.63
N GLN A 160 7.35 -1.88 -16.60
CA GLN A 160 8.70 -1.67 -16.09
C GLN A 160 8.61 -0.58 -15.03
N VAL A 161 9.16 -0.84 -13.83
CA VAL A 161 9.15 0.12 -12.72
C VAL A 161 10.57 0.53 -12.39
N SER A 162 10.79 1.84 -12.45
CA SER A 162 12.08 2.50 -12.24
C SER A 162 11.96 3.58 -11.17
N LYS A 163 13.09 4.09 -10.69
CA LYS A 163 13.10 5.33 -9.90
C LYS A 163 12.52 6.48 -10.76
N ALA A 164 11.74 7.37 -10.15
CA ALA A 164 11.29 8.57 -10.85
C ALA A 164 12.47 9.47 -11.24
N PRO A 165 12.43 10.15 -12.41
CA PRO A 165 13.43 11.14 -12.77
C PRO A 165 13.42 12.31 -11.78
N PRO A 166 14.54 13.07 -11.65
CA PRO A 166 14.54 14.29 -10.87
C PRO A 166 13.53 15.30 -11.44
N ALA A 167 12.81 16.00 -10.57
CA ALA A 167 11.80 16.96 -11.00
C ALA A 167 12.46 18.27 -11.47
N GLY A 168 12.95 18.32 -12.72
CA GLY A 168 13.53 19.54 -13.31
C GLY A 168 14.38 19.38 -14.57
N GLU A 169 14.13 18.36 -15.41
CA GLU A 169 14.70 18.23 -16.77
C GLU A 169 13.62 18.46 -17.84
#